data_AF-A0A4R5U1R4-F1
#
_entry.id   AF-A0A4R5U1R4-F1
#
_cell.length_a   1.000
_cell.length_b   1.000
_cell.length_c   1.000
_cell.angle_alpha   90.00
_cell.angle_beta   90.00
_cell.angle_gamma   90.00
#
_symmetry.space_group_name_H-M   'P 1'
#
loop_
_entity.id
_entity.type
_entity.pdbx_description
1 polymer ?
#
loop_
_entity_poly.entity_id
_entity_poly.type
_entity_poly.pdbx_seq_one_letter_code
_entity_poly.pdbx_strand_id
1 'polypeptide(L)'
;MSDLTEFLLARIEEDEENVHSWWHQQSVAVLDRALAECEAKRRMVTHYCSIDWTRNEPDGRDDAVVFMRLLALPYAGHPGYRREWRP
;
A
#
# COMPACT_ATOMS: atom_id res chain seq x y z
N MET A 1 -4.64 -11.32 8.80
CA MET A 1 -4.49 -10.32 7.74
C MET A 1 -4.36 -11.07 6.41
N SER A 2 -4.71 -10.48 5.27
CA SER A 2 -4.55 -11.17 3.98
C SER A 2 -3.12 -11.03 3.46
N ASP A 3 -2.66 -11.99 2.64
CA ASP A 3 -1.32 -11.96 2.04
C ASP A 3 -1.02 -10.65 1.30
N LEU A 4 -2.03 -10.04 0.66
CA LEU A 4 -1.91 -8.74 -0.01
C LEU A 4 -1.70 -7.58 0.98
N THR A 5 -2.40 -7.60 2.12
CA THR A 5 -2.24 -6.54 3.15
C THR A 5 -0.86 -6.57 3.79
N GLU A 6 -0.34 -7.76 4.09
CA GLU A 6 1.01 -7.93 4.63
C GLU A 6 2.07 -7.49 3.62
N PHE A 7 1.90 -7.87 2.36
CA PHE A 7 2.78 -7.42 1.27
C PHE A 7 2.80 -5.89 1.13
N LEU A 8 1.63 -5.25 1.13
CA LEU A 8 1.52 -3.79 1.01
C LEU A 8 2.20 -3.07 2.18
N LEU A 9 1.97 -3.51 3.42
CA LEU A 9 2.61 -2.89 4.59
C LEU A 9 4.14 -3.00 4.53
N ALA A 10 4.66 -4.18 4.17
CA ALA A 10 6.10 -4.38 4.04
C ALA A 10 6.74 -3.50 2.95
N ARG A 11 6.07 -3.35 1.79
CA ARG A 11 6.58 -2.51 0.71
C ARG A 11 6.50 -1.02 1.02
N ILE A 12 5.46 -0.58 1.75
CA ILE A 12 5.34 0.81 2.19
C ILE A 12 6.45 1.15 3.19
N GLU A 13 6.77 0.24 4.12
CA GLU A 13 7.88 0.41 5.05
C GLU A 13 9.24 0.48 4.31
N GLU A 14 9.47 -0.40 3.33
CA GLU A 14 10.66 -0.35 2.49
C GLU A 14 10.76 0.95 1.68
N ASP A 15 9.65 1.46 1.13
CA ASP A 15 9.62 2.75 0.43
C ASP A 15 9.98 3.92 1.37
N GLU A 16 9.48 3.93 2.61
CA GLU A 16 9.85 4.95 3.62
C GLU A 16 11.34 4.92 3.94
N GLU A 17 11.92 3.73 4.12
CA GLU A 17 13.36 3.56 4.33
C GLU A 17 14.17 4.04 3.11
N ASN A 18 13.70 3.74 1.90
CA ASN A 18 14.35 4.15 0.66
C ASN A 18 14.36 5.68 0.48
N VAL A 19 13.31 6.39 0.91
CA VAL A 19 13.28 7.86 0.89
C VAL A 19 14.42 8.45 1.71
N HIS A 20 14.73 7.87 2.87
CA HIS A 20 15.87 8.29 3.68
C HIS A 20 17.21 8.05 2.98
N SER A 21 17.34 7.00 2.19
CA SER A 21 18.56 6.69 1.43
C SER A 21 18.83 7.67 0.27
N TRP A 22 17.79 8.34 -0.25
CA TRP A 22 17.88 9.24 -1.42
C TRP A 22 18.00 10.73 -1.05
N TRP A 23 18.20 11.06 0.22
CA TRP A 23 18.18 12.45 0.70
C TRP A 23 19.22 13.37 0.04
N HIS A 24 20.26 12.81 -0.56
CA HIS A 24 21.29 13.56 -1.30
C HIS A 24 20.94 13.83 -2.78
N GLN A 25 19.94 13.15 -3.35
CA GLN A 25 19.69 13.14 -4.81
C GLN A 25 18.39 13.85 -5.21
N GLN A 26 17.53 14.18 -4.25
CA GLN A 26 16.22 14.79 -4.49
C GLN A 26 16.04 16.05 -3.64
N SER A 27 15.11 16.91 -4.05
CA SER A 27 14.75 18.09 -3.25
C SER A 27 13.95 17.67 -2.02
N VAL A 28 14.05 18.46 -0.94
CA VAL A 28 13.32 18.22 0.33
C VAL A 28 11.81 18.05 0.09
N ALA A 29 11.21 18.91 -0.75
CA ALA A 29 9.78 18.82 -1.07
C ALA A 29 9.37 17.50 -1.78
N VAL A 30 10.28 16.88 -2.54
CA VAL A 30 10.02 15.57 -3.16
C VAL A 30 10.05 14.46 -2.10
N LEU A 31 10.99 14.53 -1.17
CA LEU A 31 11.11 13.56 -0.07
C LEU A 31 9.94 13.66 0.91
N ASP A 32 9.55 14.87 1.31
CA ASP A 32 8.41 15.11 2.21
C ASP A 32 7.10 14.57 1.61
N ARG A 33 6.89 14.81 0.31
CA ARG A 33 5.73 14.26 -0.40
C ARG A 33 5.77 12.73 -0.44
N ALA A 34 6.93 12.12 -0.70
CA ALA A 34 7.06 10.67 -0.74
C ALA A 34 6.74 10.03 0.63
N LEU A 35 7.20 10.62 1.73
CA LEU A 35 6.84 10.19 3.09
C LEU A 35 5.34 10.36 3.36
N ALA A 36 4.75 11.48 2.96
CA ALA A 36 3.31 11.71 3.10
C ALA A 36 2.47 10.71 2.30
N GLU A 37 2.93 10.32 1.10
CA GLU A 37 2.30 9.28 0.29
C GLU A 37 2.40 7.90 0.96
N CYS A 38 3.54 7.55 1.55
CA CYS A 38 3.70 6.30 2.30
C CYS A 38 2.76 6.23 3.50
N GLU A 39 2.70 7.30 4.31
CA GLU A 39 1.79 7.40 5.44
C GLU A 39 0.31 7.28 5.01
N ALA A 40 -0.07 7.94 3.92
CA ALA A 40 -1.41 7.82 3.36
C ALA A 40 -1.76 6.37 3.00
N LYS A 41 -0.85 5.67 2.29
CA LYS A 41 -1.04 4.26 1.92
C LYS A 41 -1.11 3.35 3.17
N ARG A 42 -0.26 3.57 4.17
CA ARG A 42 -0.24 2.82 5.44
C ARG A 42 -1.57 2.96 6.17
N ARG A 43 -2.12 4.17 6.24
CA ARG A 43 -3.43 4.45 6.82
C ARG A 43 -4.56 3.77 6.05
N MET A 44 -4.52 3.78 4.71
CA MET A 44 -5.51 3.08 3.89
C MET A 44 -5.52 1.57 4.16
N VAL A 45 -4.33 0.93 4.16
CA VAL A 45 -4.20 -0.52 4.41
C VAL A 45 -4.64 -0.87 5.83
N THR A 46 -4.25 -0.06 6.82
CA THR A 46 -4.66 -0.24 8.22
C THR A 46 -6.17 -0.11 8.39
N HIS A 47 -6.77 0.90 7.74
CA HIS A 47 -8.22 1.09 7.76
C HIS A 47 -8.94 -0.12 7.15
N TYR A 48 -8.49 -0.60 5.97
CA TYR A 48 -9.02 -1.80 5.35
C TYR A 48 -9.00 -3.02 6.28
N CYS A 49 -7.90 -3.21 7.04
CA CYS A 49 -7.77 -4.28 8.02
C CYS A 49 -8.67 -4.11 9.25
N SER A 50 -9.04 -2.87 9.61
CA SER A 50 -9.91 -2.57 10.74
C SER A 50 -11.40 -2.79 10.46
N ILE A 51 -11.79 -2.86 9.18
CA ILE A 51 -13.19 -3.04 8.78
C ILE A 51 -13.65 -4.45 9.14
N ASP A 52 -14.77 -4.53 9.87
CA ASP A 52 -15.49 -5.78 10.08
C ASP A 52 -16.32 -6.15 8.84
N TRP A 53 -15.65 -6.82 7.90
CA TRP A 53 -16.25 -7.31 6.67
C TRP A 53 -17.33 -8.37 6.86
N THR A 54 -17.54 -8.88 8.09
CA THR A 54 -18.62 -9.85 8.38
C THR A 54 -19.93 -9.17 8.76
N ARG A 55 -19.86 -7.91 9.25
CA ARG A 55 -21.02 -7.13 9.70
C ARG A 55 -21.47 -6.05 8.72
N ASN A 56 -20.59 -5.60 7.83
CA ASN A 56 -20.97 -4.66 6.78
C ASN A 56 -21.72 -5.40 5.66
N GLU A 57 -22.79 -4.78 5.13
CA GLU A 57 -23.51 -5.29 3.96
C GLU A 57 -22.51 -5.55 2.80
N PRO A 58 -22.75 -6.55 1.94
CA PRO A 58 -21.81 -6.95 0.90
C PRO A 58 -21.41 -5.85 -0.10
N ASP A 59 -22.17 -4.74 -0.15
CA ASP A 59 -21.89 -3.59 -1.01
C ASP A 59 -20.59 -2.89 -0.60
N GLY A 60 -19.57 -3.00 -1.45
CA GLY A 60 -18.27 -2.31 -1.30
C GLY A 60 -17.08 -3.18 -0.88
N ARG A 61 -17.28 -4.47 -0.52
CA ARG A 61 -16.13 -5.37 -0.25
C ARG A 61 -15.31 -5.63 -1.51
N ASP A 62 -15.96 -5.89 -2.63
CA ASP A 62 -15.28 -6.16 -3.89
C ASP A 62 -14.53 -4.91 -4.38
N ASP A 63 -15.14 -3.74 -4.28
CA ASP A 63 -14.49 -2.46 -4.59
C ASP A 63 -13.26 -2.22 -3.71
N ALA A 64 -13.38 -2.47 -2.40
CA ALA A 64 -12.26 -2.33 -1.48
C ALA A 64 -11.11 -3.29 -1.82
N VAL A 65 -11.41 -4.53 -2.21
CA VAL A 65 -10.40 -5.49 -2.70
C VAL A 65 -9.74 -4.96 -3.99
N VAL A 66 -10.51 -4.39 -4.92
CA VAL A 66 -9.98 -3.76 -6.14
C VAL A 66 -9.07 -2.59 -5.81
N PHE A 67 -9.45 -1.71 -4.87
CA PHE A 67 -8.59 -0.61 -4.43
C PHE A 67 -7.27 -1.11 -3.84
N MET A 68 -7.29 -2.19 -3.05
CA MET A 68 -6.06 -2.79 -2.52
C MET A 68 -5.17 -3.38 -3.61
N ARG A 69 -5.75 -3.98 -4.66
CA ARG A 69 -5.02 -4.45 -5.84
C ARG A 69 -4.41 -3.31 -6.65
N LEU A 70 -5.15 -2.20 -6.82
CA LEU A 70 -4.64 -0.99 -7.46
C LEU A 70 -3.47 -0.38 -6.68
N LEU A 71 -3.55 -0.38 -5.34
CA LEU A 71 -2.48 0.10 -4.47
C LEU A 71 -1.19 -0.73 -4.62
N ALA A 72 -1.31 -1.99 -5.04
CA ALA A 72 -0.18 -2.88 -5.27
C ALA A 72 0.48 -2.74 -6.65
N LEU A 73 -0.12 -1.99 -7.59
CA LEU A 73 0.41 -1.82 -8.95
C LEU A 73 1.85 -1.30 -9.02
N PRO A 74 2.30 -0.35 -8.18
CA PRO A 74 3.70 0.11 -8.19
C PRO A 74 4.70 -1.03 -7.95
N TYR A 75 4.28 -2.08 -7.24
CA TYR A 75 5.11 -3.21 -6.88
C TYR A 75 5.00 -4.39 -7.85
N ALA A 76 4.37 -4.23 -9.02
CA ALA A 76 4.18 -5.33 -9.97
C ALA A 76 5.49 -5.96 -10.49
N GLY A 77 6.61 -5.22 -10.40
CA GLY A 77 7.96 -5.72 -10.71
C GLY A 77 8.68 -6.40 -9.54
N HIS A 78 8.10 -6.38 -8.34
CA HIS A 78 8.73 -6.93 -7.14
C HIS A 78 8.63 -8.47 -7.12
N PRO A 79 9.68 -9.24 -6.76
CA PRO A 79 9.65 -10.71 -6.77
C PRO A 79 8.56 -11.34 -5.91
N GLY A 80 8.19 -10.69 -4.80
CA GLY A 80 7.10 -11.11 -3.91
C GLY A 80 5.68 -10.75 -4.40
N TYR A 81 5.55 -10.02 -5.52
CA TYR A 81 4.25 -9.68 -6.09
C TYR A 81 3.62 -10.90 -6.76
N ARG A 82 2.35 -11.18 -6.45
CA ARG A 82 1.60 -12.29 -7.06
C ARG A 82 0.72 -11.80 -8.19
N ARG A 83 0.72 -12.53 -9.32
CA ARG A 83 -0.06 -12.17 -10.52
C ARG A 83 -1.57 -12.10 -10.27
N GLU A 84 -2.07 -12.83 -9.29
CA GLU A 84 -3.48 -12.82 -8.85
C GLU A 84 -3.91 -11.48 -8.22
N TRP A 85 -2.97 -10.64 -7.81
CA TRP A 85 -3.24 -9.29 -7.28
C TRP A 85 -3.37 -8.25 -8.39
N ARG A 86 -3.15 -8.63 -9.65
CA ARG A 86 -3.38 -7.73 -10.78
C ARG A 86 -4.90 -7.57 -10.96
N PRO A 87 -5.41 -6.32 -11.10
CA PRO A 87 -6.82 -6.07 -11.41
C PRO A 87 -7.28 -6.82 -12.65
#